data_AF-A0A0G1MWD8-F1
#
_entry.id   AF-A0A0G1MWD8-F1
#
_cell.length_a   1.000
_cell.length_b   1.000
_cell.length_c   1.000
_cell.angle_alpha   90.00
_cell.angle_beta   90.00
_cell.angle_gamma   90.00
#
_symmetry.space_group_name_H-M   'P 1'
#
loop_
_entity.id
_entity.type
_entity.pdbx_description
1 polymer ?
#
loop_
_entity_poly.entity_id
_entity_poly.type
_entity_poly.pdbx_seq_one_letter_code
_entity_poly.pdbx_strand_id
1 'polypeptide(L)'
;MMYKSNRKNHKFGFTLMEMIVVLGSFAILAIISTSTLFIALSNMAKAKVTREVRRNGDSALQIMERHLRVAQALPTPVAVPPPVYQCGGNRVDYIDQYGQAGRFTCVTGVPPQGNFIASGSADIPITDQSKVSVENCNFTCDSSDPRKWVQIDFSLISIVNPNSTRPTEKQRISWKSQLNLRFE
;
A
#
# COMPACT_ATOMS: atom_id res chain seq x y z
N MET A 1 81.30 -27.19 0.45
CA MET A 1 81.53 -25.74 0.20
C MET A 1 80.24 -25.18 -0.38
N MET A 2 79.48 -24.40 0.39
CA MET A 2 78.10 -23.97 0.06
C MET A 2 78.13 -22.51 -0.43
N TYR A 3 77.72 -22.26 -1.68
CA TYR A 3 77.67 -20.92 -2.25
C TYR A 3 76.32 -20.26 -1.92
N LYS A 4 76.34 -19.23 -1.06
CA LYS A 4 75.15 -18.47 -0.66
C LYS A 4 74.86 -17.40 -1.71
N SER A 5 73.95 -17.70 -2.63
CA SER A 5 73.46 -16.75 -3.64
C SER A 5 72.59 -15.66 -3.00
N ASN A 6 73.09 -14.42 -3.01
CA ASN A 6 72.41 -13.25 -2.44
C ASN A 6 71.57 -12.55 -3.52
N ARG A 7 70.26 -12.83 -3.59
CA ARG A 7 69.34 -12.13 -4.50
C ARG A 7 69.05 -10.74 -3.94
N LYS A 8 69.46 -9.69 -4.65
CA LYS A 8 69.04 -8.30 -4.38
C LYS A 8 67.59 -8.12 -4.85
N ASN A 9 66.69 -7.83 -3.92
CA ASN A 9 65.32 -7.44 -4.23
C ASN A 9 65.33 -5.98 -4.73
N HIS A 10 65.11 -5.76 -6.04
CA HIS A 10 64.84 -4.42 -6.57
C HIS A 10 63.49 -3.95 -6.02
N LYS A 11 63.52 -2.96 -5.11
CA LYS A 11 62.32 -2.21 -4.73
C LYS A 11 62.06 -1.17 -5.81
N PHE A 12 61.16 -1.47 -6.75
CA PHE A 12 60.66 -0.47 -7.69
C PHE A 12 59.72 0.49 -6.93
N GLY A 13 60.02 1.79 -6.99
CA GLY A 13 59.16 2.84 -6.46
C GLY A 13 58.13 3.27 -7.51
N PHE A 14 56.94 3.65 -7.06
CA PHE A 14 55.91 4.21 -7.93
C PHE A 14 56.31 5.59 -8.42
N THR A 15 55.98 5.91 -9.68
CA THR A 15 56.19 7.26 -10.20
C THR A 15 55.10 8.20 -9.68
N LEU A 16 55.43 9.50 -9.56
CA LEU A 16 54.47 10.51 -9.10
C LEU A 16 53.24 10.58 -10.03
N MET A 17 53.47 10.48 -11.35
CA MET A 17 52.41 10.48 -12.35
C MET A 17 51.44 9.31 -12.18
N GLU A 18 51.96 8.12 -11.90
CA GLU A 18 51.15 6.91 -11.66
C GLU A 18 50.23 7.08 -10.44
N MET A 19 50.74 7.69 -9.37
CA MET A 19 49.93 7.99 -8.18
C MET A 19 48.81 9.01 -8.45
N ILE A 20 49.04 10.02 -9.29
CA ILE A 20 47.99 11.00 -9.66
C ILE A 20 46.86 10.32 -10.44
N VAL A 21 47.20 9.45 -11.41
CA VAL A 21 46.20 8.73 -12.21
C VAL A 21 45.36 7.81 -11.32
N VAL A 22 46.01 7.09 -10.40
CA VAL A 22 45.33 6.20 -9.47
C VAL A 22 44.37 6.98 -8.57
N LEU A 23 44.82 8.05 -7.91
CA LEU A 23 43.97 8.87 -7.05
C LEU A 23 42.80 9.52 -7.81
N GLY A 24 43.04 10.00 -9.03
CA GLY A 24 41.99 10.54 -9.90
C GLY A 24 40.91 9.51 -10.23
N SER A 25 41.32 8.28 -10.55
CA SER A 25 40.36 7.19 -10.81
C SER A 25 39.55 6.81 -9.57
N PHE A 26 40.18 6.76 -8.38
CA PHE A 26 39.49 6.48 -7.12
C PHE A 26 38.49 7.57 -6.74
N ALA A 27 38.81 8.84 -7.00
CA ALA A 27 37.89 9.95 -6.73
C ALA A 27 36.59 9.82 -7.55
N ILE A 28 36.69 9.47 -8.84
CA ILE A 28 35.53 9.26 -9.70
C ILE A 28 34.70 8.07 -9.21
N LEU A 29 35.35 6.95 -8.87
CA LEU A 29 34.66 5.77 -8.34
C LEU A 29 33.94 6.05 -7.02
N ALA A 30 34.53 6.86 -6.14
CA ALA A 30 33.92 7.24 -4.87
C ALA A 30 32.62 8.06 -5.08
N ILE A 31 32.62 8.98 -6.05
CA ILE A 31 31.43 9.79 -6.38
C ILE A 31 30.30 8.90 -6.93
N ILE A 32 30.63 7.96 -7.83
CA ILE A 32 29.65 7.03 -8.39
C ILE A 32 29.09 6.11 -7.29
N SER A 33 29.94 5.63 -6.39
CA SER A 33 29.53 4.74 -5.30
C SER A 33 28.60 5.43 -4.30
N THR A 34 28.89 6.69 -3.95
CA THR A 34 28.02 7.45 -3.02
C THR A 34 26.68 7.81 -3.66
N SER A 35 26.67 8.26 -4.92
CA SER A 35 25.43 8.57 -5.64
C SER A 35 24.51 7.35 -5.80
N THR A 36 25.07 6.19 -6.15
CA THR A 36 24.30 4.93 -6.24
C THR A 36 23.69 4.52 -4.90
N LEU A 37 24.41 4.69 -3.79
CA LEU A 37 23.91 4.42 -2.45
C LEU A 37 22.72 5.33 -2.08
N PHE A 38 22.81 6.64 -2.36
CA PHE A 38 21.71 7.56 -2.09
C PHE A 38 20.45 7.25 -2.91
N ILE A 39 20.63 6.87 -4.17
CA ILE A 39 19.53 6.42 -5.04
C ILE A 39 18.90 5.14 -4.48
N ALA A 40 19.72 4.17 -4.07
CA ALA A 40 19.25 2.92 -3.49
C ALA A 40 18.42 3.16 -2.22
N LEU A 41 18.90 4.00 -1.30
CA LEU A 41 18.16 4.34 -0.07
C LEU A 41 16.82 5.02 -0.36
N SER A 42 16.79 5.92 -1.34
CA SER A 42 15.56 6.60 -1.75
C SER A 42 14.55 5.62 -2.36
N ASN A 43 15.03 4.68 -3.18
CA ASN A 43 14.20 3.64 -3.77
C ASN A 43 13.66 2.67 -2.71
N MET A 44 14.48 2.30 -1.71
CA MET A 44 14.05 1.47 -0.60
C MET A 44 12.94 2.14 0.23
N ALA A 45 13.05 3.43 0.50
CA ALA A 45 12.02 4.18 1.22
C ALA A 45 10.70 4.20 0.44
N LYS A 46 10.74 4.53 -0.87
CA LYS A 46 9.56 4.51 -1.73
C LYS A 46 8.93 3.11 -1.83
N ALA A 47 9.76 2.07 -1.95
CA ALA A 47 9.31 0.69 -2.01
C ALA A 47 8.61 0.27 -0.70
N LYS A 48 9.13 0.71 0.46
CA LYS A 48 8.52 0.44 1.77
C LYS A 48 7.12 1.04 1.85
N VAL A 49 6.95 2.31 1.50
CA VAL A 49 5.63 2.97 1.57
C VAL A 49 4.66 2.38 0.56
N THR A 50 5.12 2.07 -0.65
CA THR A 50 4.31 1.39 -1.65
C THR A 50 3.83 0.03 -1.16
N ARG A 51 4.71 -0.76 -0.52
CA ARG A 51 4.33 -2.05 0.08
C ARG A 51 3.31 -1.89 1.20
N GLU A 52 3.44 -0.87 2.03
CA GLU A 52 2.53 -0.64 3.14
C GLU A 52 1.12 -0.23 2.66
N VAL A 53 1.04 0.70 1.71
CA VAL A 53 -0.23 1.10 1.08
C VAL A 53 -0.86 -0.10 0.40
N ARG A 54 -0.06 -0.89 -0.32
CA ARG A 54 -0.52 -2.10 -1.00
C ARG A 54 -1.08 -3.14 -0.03
N ARG A 55 -0.34 -3.43 1.05
CA ARG A 55 -0.77 -4.36 2.10
C ARG A 55 -2.10 -3.94 2.73
N ASN A 56 -2.26 -2.66 3.03
CA ASN A 56 -3.50 -2.15 3.63
C ASN A 56 -4.70 -2.30 2.69
N GLY A 57 -4.55 -1.91 1.41
CA GLY A 57 -5.63 -2.05 0.45
C GLY A 57 -5.94 -3.50 0.08
N ASP A 58 -4.93 -4.35 -0.10
CA ASP A 58 -5.12 -5.78 -0.37
C ASP A 58 -5.82 -6.47 0.82
N SER A 59 -5.44 -6.13 2.06
CA SER A 59 -6.09 -6.64 3.26
C SER A 59 -7.55 -6.17 3.36
N ALA A 60 -7.81 -4.88 3.17
CA ALA A 60 -9.17 -4.33 3.21
C ALA A 60 -10.05 -4.95 2.11
N LEU A 61 -9.52 -5.07 0.89
CA LEU A 61 -10.22 -5.70 -0.24
C LEU A 61 -10.52 -7.17 0.06
N GLN A 62 -9.54 -7.94 0.55
CA GLN A 62 -9.74 -9.36 0.86
C GLN A 62 -10.82 -9.56 1.94
N ILE A 63 -10.85 -8.69 2.97
CA ILE A 63 -11.91 -8.72 3.99
C ILE A 63 -13.27 -8.44 3.34
N MET A 64 -13.39 -7.36 2.56
CA MET A 64 -14.64 -7.01 1.88
C MET A 64 -15.13 -8.12 0.94
N GLU A 65 -14.24 -8.64 0.09
CA GLU A 65 -14.56 -9.73 -0.85
C GLU A 65 -15.01 -11.00 -0.12
N ARG A 66 -14.32 -11.37 0.97
CA ARG A 66 -14.68 -12.55 1.74
C ARG A 66 -16.08 -12.43 2.32
N HIS A 67 -16.40 -11.31 2.95
CA HIS A 67 -17.70 -11.10 3.58
C HIS A 67 -18.83 -10.98 2.56
N LEU A 68 -18.60 -10.25 1.46
CA LEU A 68 -19.60 -10.09 0.41
C LEU A 68 -19.85 -11.39 -0.36
N ARG A 69 -18.83 -12.23 -0.58
CA ARG A 69 -18.99 -13.51 -1.28
C ARG A 69 -19.84 -14.51 -0.50
N VAL A 70 -19.81 -14.47 0.83
CA VAL A 70 -20.62 -15.33 1.71
C VAL A 70 -21.93 -14.67 2.14
N ALA A 71 -22.25 -13.50 1.60
CA ALA A 71 -23.49 -12.80 1.93
C ALA A 71 -24.70 -13.54 1.33
N GLN A 72 -25.76 -13.70 2.12
CA GLN A 72 -27.04 -14.30 1.71
C GLN A 72 -28.03 -13.30 1.14
N ALA A 73 -27.84 -12.01 1.40
CA ALA A 73 -28.60 -10.98 0.74
C ALA A 73 -27.81 -9.66 0.67
N LEU A 74 -28.01 -8.94 -0.43
CA LEU A 74 -27.92 -7.49 -0.39
C LEU A 74 -29.31 -7.00 -0.07
N PRO A 75 -29.53 -6.48 1.14
CA PRO A 75 -30.82 -5.96 1.48
C PRO A 75 -31.15 -4.78 0.55
N THR A 76 -32.32 -4.84 -0.07
CA THR A 76 -32.84 -3.74 -0.86
C THR A 76 -33.11 -2.55 0.07
N PRO A 77 -32.94 -1.30 -0.40
CA PRO A 77 -33.26 -0.12 0.39
C PRO A 77 -34.76 -0.06 0.64
N VAL A 78 -35.22 -0.72 1.70
CA VAL A 78 -36.61 -0.63 2.17
C VAL A 78 -36.63 0.43 3.26
N ALA A 79 -37.44 1.46 3.05
CA ALA A 79 -37.70 2.45 4.08
C ALA A 79 -38.62 1.84 5.16
N VAL A 80 -38.12 1.82 6.40
CA VAL A 80 -38.83 1.67 7.70
C VAL A 80 -39.13 0.23 8.18
N PRO A 81 -38.87 -0.14 9.46
CA PRO A 81 -38.02 0.46 10.52
C PRO A 81 -36.56 -0.08 10.47
N PRO A 82 -35.61 0.41 11.31
CA PRO A 82 -34.17 0.20 11.10
C PRO A 82 -33.69 -1.25 11.15
N PRO A 83 -32.55 -1.56 10.48
CA PRO A 83 -31.63 -0.61 9.83
C PRO A 83 -31.94 -0.31 8.35
N VAL A 84 -31.78 0.95 7.94
CA VAL A 84 -31.83 1.37 6.53
C VAL A 84 -30.68 0.69 5.80
N TYR A 85 -31.02 -0.16 4.84
CA TYR A 85 -30.06 -0.87 4.04
C TYR A 85 -29.67 -0.05 2.81
N GLN A 86 -28.37 0.15 2.61
CA GLN A 86 -27.83 0.95 1.52
C GLN A 86 -26.78 0.15 0.74
N CYS A 87 -26.93 0.12 -0.58
CA CYS A 87 -25.94 -0.44 -1.48
C CYS A 87 -25.63 0.61 -2.55
N GLY A 88 -24.57 1.37 -2.36
CA GLY A 88 -24.21 2.46 -3.26
C GLY A 88 -23.50 3.63 -2.58
N GLY A 89 -22.60 4.27 -3.34
CA GLY A 89 -21.86 5.43 -2.86
C GLY A 89 -20.84 5.00 -1.82
N ASN A 90 -20.93 5.58 -0.63
CA ASN A 90 -19.98 5.31 0.44
C ASN A 90 -20.35 4.10 1.33
N ARG A 91 -21.56 3.58 1.08
CA ARG A 91 -22.33 2.56 1.79
C ARG A 91 -22.40 1.19 1.12
N VAL A 92 -22.01 0.08 1.76
CA VAL A 92 -22.60 -1.23 1.40
C VAL A 92 -23.04 -2.02 2.63
N ASP A 93 -24.33 -2.32 2.68
CA ASP A 93 -24.97 -3.20 3.64
C ASP A 93 -25.15 -4.61 3.06
N TYR A 94 -24.95 -5.63 3.89
CA TYR A 94 -25.13 -7.04 3.50
C TYR A 94 -25.65 -7.86 4.69
N ILE A 95 -26.26 -9.00 4.40
CA ILE A 95 -26.62 -10.01 5.40
C ILE A 95 -25.69 -11.20 5.22
N ASP A 96 -24.99 -11.60 6.29
CA ASP A 96 -24.06 -12.72 6.25
C ASP A 96 -24.76 -14.08 6.19
N GLN A 97 -23.97 -15.15 6.13
CA GLN A 97 -24.46 -16.53 6.12
C GLN A 97 -25.17 -16.98 7.41
N TYR A 98 -25.10 -16.19 8.48
CA TYR A 98 -25.73 -16.45 9.76
C TYR A 98 -26.95 -15.55 10.00
N GLY A 99 -27.39 -14.79 8.99
CA GLY A 99 -28.49 -13.85 9.09
C GLY A 99 -28.16 -12.56 9.84
N GLN A 100 -26.88 -12.28 10.11
CA GLN A 100 -26.44 -11.05 10.79
C GLN A 100 -26.22 -9.93 9.78
N ALA A 101 -26.66 -8.72 10.15
CA ALA A 101 -26.44 -7.54 9.34
C ALA A 101 -24.97 -7.07 9.47
N GLY A 102 -24.29 -7.03 8.34
CA GLY A 102 -22.95 -6.47 8.19
C GLY A 102 -22.98 -5.21 7.32
N ARG A 103 -21.93 -4.40 7.46
CA ARG A 103 -21.76 -3.17 6.69
C ARG A 103 -20.30 -2.90 6.41
N PHE A 104 -20.02 -2.33 5.24
CA PHE A 104 -18.81 -1.58 4.98
C PHE A 104 -19.16 -0.13 4.69
N THR A 105 -18.42 0.78 5.30
CA THR A 105 -18.57 2.23 5.11
C THR A 105 -17.20 2.84 4.91
N CYS A 106 -17.03 3.77 3.97
CA CYS A 106 -15.83 4.60 4.01
C CYS A 106 -16.11 5.86 4.83
N VAL A 107 -15.42 6.02 5.93
CA VAL A 107 -15.56 7.17 6.80
C VAL A 107 -14.66 8.27 6.25
N THR A 108 -15.20 9.45 5.98
CA THR A 108 -14.45 10.60 5.46
C THR A 108 -14.74 11.85 6.28
N GLY A 109 -13.72 12.68 6.50
CA GLY A 109 -13.90 13.99 7.13
C GLY A 109 -14.15 13.93 8.65
N VAL A 110 -13.59 12.92 9.34
CA VAL A 110 -13.66 12.80 10.81
C VAL A 110 -12.29 13.09 11.43
N PRO A 111 -12.02 14.32 11.91
CA PRO A 111 -10.84 14.61 12.70
C PRO A 111 -10.98 14.00 14.11
N PRO A 112 -9.93 13.42 14.72
CA PRO A 112 -8.55 13.28 14.24
C PRO A 112 -8.28 11.99 13.44
N GLN A 113 -9.28 11.13 13.26
CA GLN A 113 -9.15 9.75 12.76
C GLN A 113 -8.87 9.67 11.25
N GLY A 114 -9.11 10.76 10.51
CA GLY A 114 -8.86 10.83 9.07
C GLY A 114 -9.90 10.06 8.26
N ASN A 115 -9.54 9.65 7.04
CA ASN A 115 -10.42 8.90 6.16
C ASN A 115 -10.03 7.42 6.16
N PHE A 116 -10.96 6.51 6.43
CA PHE A 116 -10.69 5.08 6.56
C PHE A 116 -11.87 4.23 6.07
N ILE A 117 -11.59 2.95 5.77
CA ILE A 117 -12.65 1.98 5.49
C ILE A 117 -12.99 1.29 6.80
N ALA A 118 -14.28 1.17 7.09
CA ALA A 118 -14.82 0.61 8.31
C ALA A 118 -15.66 -0.62 8.03
N SER A 119 -15.71 -1.56 8.98
CA SER A 119 -16.52 -2.77 8.91
C SER A 119 -17.37 -2.95 10.17
N GLY A 120 -18.57 -3.50 9.96
CA GLY A 120 -19.53 -3.82 11.01
C GLY A 120 -20.31 -2.60 11.50
N SER A 121 -21.13 -2.82 12.53
CA SER A 121 -22.04 -1.79 13.07
C SER A 121 -21.35 -0.74 13.95
N ALA A 122 -20.12 -1.00 14.39
CA ALA A 122 -19.31 -0.10 15.23
C ALA A 122 -18.25 0.66 14.43
N ASP A 123 -18.33 0.63 13.09
CA ASP A 123 -17.38 1.27 12.17
C ASP A 123 -15.91 0.96 12.52
N ILE A 124 -15.60 -0.32 12.73
CA ILE A 124 -14.26 -0.76 13.10
C ILE A 124 -13.32 -0.58 11.89
N PRO A 125 -12.21 0.16 12.00
CA PRO A 125 -11.33 0.41 10.88
C PRO A 125 -10.66 -0.87 10.39
N ILE A 126 -10.77 -1.14 9.09
CA ILE A 126 -10.06 -2.24 8.40
C ILE A 126 -8.79 -1.74 7.68
N THR A 127 -8.59 -0.43 7.62
CA THR A 127 -7.37 0.24 7.11
C THR A 127 -6.63 0.94 8.25
N ASP A 128 -5.29 0.87 8.26
CA ASP A 128 -4.46 1.51 9.28
C ASP A 128 -4.45 3.04 9.13
N GLN A 129 -5.23 3.72 9.97
CA GLN A 129 -5.39 5.19 10.03
C GLN A 129 -4.09 5.95 10.31
N SER A 130 -3.04 5.28 10.80
CA SER A 130 -1.74 5.93 11.05
C SER A 130 -0.84 5.96 9.82
N LYS A 131 -1.16 5.16 8.78
CA LYS A 131 -0.28 4.95 7.62
C LYS A 131 -0.96 5.24 6.29
N VAL A 132 -2.27 5.04 6.20
CA VAL A 132 -3.04 5.24 4.97
C VAL A 132 -4.31 6.04 5.24
N SER A 133 -4.70 6.85 4.26
CA SER A 133 -5.94 7.59 4.24
C SER A 133 -6.72 7.25 2.97
N VAL A 134 -8.02 7.09 3.09
CA VAL A 134 -8.92 6.87 1.94
C VAL A 134 -9.16 8.19 1.23
N GLU A 135 -8.94 8.22 -0.08
CA GLU A 135 -9.19 9.43 -0.88
C GLU A 135 -10.53 9.33 -1.60
N ASN A 136 -10.70 8.26 -2.38
CA ASN A 136 -11.97 7.92 -3.02
C ASN A 136 -12.43 6.56 -2.53
N CYS A 137 -13.72 6.40 -2.31
CA CYS A 137 -14.36 5.13 -2.07
C CYS A 137 -15.78 5.16 -2.61
N ASN A 138 -16.12 4.15 -3.40
CA ASN A 138 -17.41 3.99 -4.01
C ASN A 138 -17.77 2.51 -4.12
N PHE A 139 -18.94 2.16 -3.61
CA PHE A 139 -19.61 0.89 -3.82
C PHE A 139 -20.68 1.10 -4.89
N THR A 140 -20.76 0.17 -5.84
CA THR A 140 -21.83 0.14 -6.83
C THR A 140 -22.43 -1.25 -6.81
N CYS A 141 -23.74 -1.33 -6.72
CA CYS A 141 -24.43 -2.61 -6.61
C CYS A 141 -25.56 -2.68 -7.62
N ASP A 142 -25.83 -3.90 -8.07
CA ASP A 142 -27.09 -4.22 -8.74
C ASP A 142 -27.74 -5.39 -8.00
N SER A 143 -28.85 -5.08 -7.32
CA SER A 143 -29.69 -6.07 -6.64
C SER A 143 -30.92 -6.46 -7.46
N SER A 144 -31.09 -5.88 -8.65
CA SER A 144 -32.28 -6.05 -9.51
C SER A 144 -32.11 -7.13 -10.58
N ASP A 145 -30.89 -7.38 -11.01
CA ASP A 145 -30.56 -8.45 -11.97
C ASP A 145 -30.56 -9.84 -11.27
N PRO A 146 -31.02 -10.93 -11.93
CA PRO A 146 -30.79 -12.30 -11.44
C PRO A 146 -29.31 -12.63 -11.16
N ARG A 147 -28.37 -11.95 -11.82
CA ARG A 147 -26.93 -11.99 -11.52
C ARG A 147 -26.54 -10.79 -10.67
N LYS A 148 -27.05 -10.75 -9.44
CA LYS A 148 -26.73 -9.71 -8.47
C LYS A 148 -25.21 -9.54 -8.33
N TRP A 149 -24.72 -8.30 -8.33
CA TRP A 149 -23.28 -8.03 -8.24
C TRP A 149 -22.97 -6.79 -7.41
N VAL A 150 -21.75 -6.75 -6.87
CA VAL A 150 -21.18 -5.59 -6.16
C VAL A 150 -19.82 -5.26 -6.73
N GLN A 151 -19.62 -4.00 -7.09
CA GLN A 151 -18.34 -3.44 -7.45
C GLN A 151 -17.84 -2.57 -6.30
N ILE A 152 -16.60 -2.84 -5.90
CA ILE A 152 -15.85 -2.10 -4.91
C ILE A 152 -14.79 -1.29 -5.66
N ASP A 153 -14.79 0.02 -5.48
CA ASP A 153 -13.78 0.93 -6.04
C ASP A 153 -13.28 1.86 -4.94
N PHE A 154 -11.99 1.79 -4.61
CA PHE A 154 -11.41 2.72 -3.65
C PHE A 154 -9.95 3.02 -3.96
N SER A 155 -9.46 4.13 -3.41
CA SER A 155 -8.06 4.53 -3.49
C SER A 155 -7.53 4.93 -2.11
N LEU A 156 -6.32 4.47 -1.84
CA LEU A 156 -5.58 4.80 -0.63
C LEU A 156 -4.38 5.67 -0.98
N ILE A 157 -4.15 6.65 -0.12
CA ILE A 157 -2.94 7.47 -0.12
C ILE A 157 -2.16 7.21 1.16
N SER A 158 -0.84 7.18 1.09
CA SER A 158 0.00 7.14 2.29
C SER A 158 -0.14 8.44 3.09
N ILE A 159 -0.34 8.34 4.40
CA ILE A 159 -0.27 9.49 5.31
C ILE A 159 1.21 9.82 5.51
N VAL A 160 1.68 10.85 4.80
CA VAL A 160 2.99 11.41 5.05
C VAL A 160 2.86 12.39 6.20
N ASN A 161 3.72 12.25 7.20
CA ASN A 161 3.78 13.14 8.34
C ASN A 161 3.82 14.61 7.84
N PRO A 162 2.92 15.51 8.27
CA PRO A 162 2.86 16.88 7.76
C PRO A 162 4.15 17.69 7.96
N ASN A 163 5.03 17.22 8.85
CA ASN A 163 6.34 17.82 9.12
C ASN A 163 7.48 17.20 8.28
N SER A 164 7.18 16.22 7.42
CA SER A 164 8.16 15.59 6.53
C SER A 164 8.26 16.36 5.22
N THR A 165 9.41 16.99 4.99
CA THR A 165 9.77 17.72 3.76
C THR A 165 10.12 16.81 2.58
N ARG A 166 9.88 15.50 2.65
CA ARG A 166 10.20 14.53 1.58
C ARG A 166 8.96 14.23 0.72
N PRO A 167 8.75 14.92 -0.41
CA PRO A 167 7.62 14.67 -1.32
C PRO A 167 7.67 13.29 -1.99
N THR A 168 8.80 12.59 -1.94
CA THR A 168 9.03 11.26 -2.53
C THR A 168 8.33 10.11 -1.83
N GLU A 169 7.63 10.36 -0.73
CA GLU A 169 6.97 9.34 0.09
C GLU A 169 5.45 9.29 -0.09
N LYS A 170 4.86 10.18 -0.89
CA LYS A 170 3.43 10.10 -1.23
C LYS A 170 3.19 9.02 -2.28
N GLN A 171 2.44 7.98 -1.92
CA GLN A 171 2.02 6.95 -2.85
C GLN A 171 0.49 6.83 -2.85
N ARG A 172 -0.09 6.81 -4.04
CA ARG A 172 -1.50 6.54 -4.29
C ARG A 172 -1.64 5.20 -5.00
N ILE A 173 -2.55 4.36 -4.55
CA ILE A 173 -2.91 3.10 -5.21
C ILE A 173 -4.44 2.97 -5.20
N SER A 174 -4.99 2.42 -6.28
CA SER A 174 -6.43 2.19 -6.43
C SER A 174 -6.71 0.70 -6.60
N TRP A 175 -7.86 0.28 -6.08
CA TRP A 175 -8.37 -1.08 -6.19
C TRP A 175 -9.76 -1.04 -6.80
N LYS A 176 -10.01 -2.00 -7.69
CA LYS A 176 -11.31 -2.22 -8.28
C LYS A 176 -11.58 -3.71 -8.32
N SER A 177 -12.70 -4.13 -7.75
CA SER A 177 -13.13 -5.53 -7.76
C SER A 177 -14.62 -5.60 -8.05
N GLN A 178 -15.04 -6.61 -8.81
CA GLN A 178 -16.44 -6.91 -9.08
C GLN A 178 -16.73 -8.34 -8.65
N LEU A 179 -17.73 -8.47 -7.78
CA LEU A 179 -18.15 -9.73 -7.19
C LEU A 179 -19.55 -10.05 -7.70
N ASN A 180 -19.70 -11.22 -8.31
CA ASN A 180 -21.02 -11.78 -8.57
C ASN A 180 -21.49 -12.52 -7.33
N LEU A 181 -22.68 -12.17 -6.85
CA LEU A 181 -23.29 -12.79 -5.70
C LEU A 181 -24.16 -13.95 -6.15
N ARG A 182 -23.95 -15.11 -5.53
CA ARG A 182 -24.77 -16.30 -5.75
C ARG A 182 -25.62 -16.49 -4.51
N PHE A 183 -26.89 -16.16 -4.63
CA PHE A 183 -27.88 -16.46 -3.62
C PHE A 183 -28.52 -17.79 -4.03
N GLU A 184 -28.38 -18.80 -3.16
CA GLU A 184 -29.11 -20.07 -3.28
C GLU A 184 -30.46 -19.98 -2.59
#